data_AF-A0A7W1RA52-F1
#
_entry.id   AF-A0A7W1RA52-F1
#
_cell.length_a   1.000
_cell.length_b   1.000
_cell.length_c   1.000
_cell.angle_alpha   90.00
_cell.angle_beta   90.00
_cell.angle_gamma   90.00
#
_symmetry.space_group_name_H-M   'P 1'
#
loop_
_entity.id
_entity.type
_entity.pdbx_description
1 polymer ?
#
loop_
_entity_poly.entity_id
_entity_poly.type
_entity_poly.pdbx_seq_one_letter_code
_entity_poly.pdbx_strand_id
1 'polypeptide(L)'
;MKSRRSTTIICIFLILAGLFPACSRDPQSEATGGRAEDSPPRQMFGVQLRPQARALVTEIEKHYGKRVREETRDNLDYSYYAALSSIDADGTPSIRMDADVPPTEATIVHELWHIKLYSKGF
;
A
#
# COMPACT_ATOMS: atom_id res chain seq x y z
N MET A 1 19.20 -51.69 40.39
CA MET A 1 19.75 -50.39 40.82
C MET A 1 18.89 -49.27 40.24
N LYS A 2 18.43 -48.32 41.10
CA LYS A 2 17.76 -47.01 40.82
C LYS A 2 16.47 -47.08 39.97
N SER A 3 15.23 -46.91 40.44
CA SER A 3 14.58 -45.95 41.37
C SER A 3 14.74 -44.47 41.02
N ARG A 4 13.61 -43.85 40.60
CA ARG A 4 13.11 -42.47 40.88
C ARG A 4 11.80 -42.26 40.07
N ARG A 5 10.60 -42.47 40.66
CA ARG A 5 9.72 -41.49 41.35
C ARG A 5 9.50 -40.23 40.50
N SER A 6 8.38 -40.07 39.78
CA SER A 6 7.02 -39.71 40.26
C SER A 6 7.02 -38.47 41.15
N THR A 7 6.66 -37.32 40.56
CA THR A 7 6.03 -36.20 41.28
C THR A 7 5.13 -35.41 40.33
N THR A 8 3.84 -35.67 40.45
CA THR A 8 2.73 -34.82 40.02
C THR A 8 2.84 -33.46 40.71
N ILE A 9 2.83 -32.36 39.96
CA ILE A 9 2.61 -31.02 40.52
C ILE A 9 1.41 -30.39 39.81
N ILE A 10 0.29 -30.46 40.52
CA ILE A 10 -0.92 -29.67 40.27
C ILE A 10 -0.64 -28.29 40.86
N CYS A 11 -0.61 -27.26 40.00
CA CYS A 11 -0.71 -25.87 40.42
C CYS A 11 -2.03 -25.29 39.92
N ILE A 12 -3.06 -25.46 40.74
CA ILE A 12 -4.23 -24.58 40.81
C ILE A 12 -3.72 -23.25 41.36
N PHE A 13 -3.92 -22.12 40.68
CA PHE A 13 -4.13 -20.82 41.35
C PHE A 13 -4.80 -19.79 40.42
N LEU A 14 -6.02 -19.44 40.83
CA LEU A 14 -6.63 -18.11 40.89
C LEU A 14 -7.06 -17.39 39.60
N ILE A 15 -8.36 -17.54 39.37
CA ILE A 15 -9.28 -16.55 38.81
C ILE A 15 -9.06 -15.19 39.50
N LEU A 16 -8.53 -14.21 38.78
CA LEU A 16 -8.71 -12.80 39.08
C LEU A 16 -9.73 -12.24 38.10
N ALA A 17 -11.00 -12.24 38.51
CA ALA A 17 -12.03 -11.40 37.92
C ALA A 17 -11.73 -9.95 38.32
N GLY A 18 -10.93 -9.27 37.50
CA GLY A 18 -10.76 -7.83 37.59
C GLY A 18 -12.06 -7.16 37.15
N LEU A 19 -12.76 -6.53 38.11
CA LEU A 19 -13.76 -5.52 37.82
C LEU A 19 -13.11 -4.42 36.99
N PHE A 20 -13.37 -4.41 35.69
CA PHE A 20 -13.14 -3.20 34.89
C PHE A 20 -14.27 -2.22 35.22
N PRO A 21 -13.95 -1.00 35.69
CA PRO A 21 -14.96 0.04 35.77
C PRO A 21 -15.53 0.27 34.37
N ALA A 22 -16.85 0.30 34.27
CA ALA A 22 -17.56 0.77 33.11
C ALA A 22 -17.25 2.25 32.92
N CYS A 23 -16.10 2.55 32.31
CA CYS A 23 -15.82 3.86 31.77
C CYS A 23 -16.78 4.06 30.59
N SER A 24 -17.68 5.03 30.75
CA SER A 24 -18.53 5.58 29.70
C SER A 24 -17.75 5.70 28.39
N ARG A 25 -18.16 4.93 27.37
CA ARG A 25 -17.82 5.25 25.99
C ARG A 25 -18.57 6.53 25.65
N ASP A 26 -17.87 7.65 25.59
CA ASP A 26 -18.33 8.81 24.87
C ASP A 26 -18.51 8.43 23.39
N PRO A 27 -19.71 8.52 22.79
CA PRO A 27 -19.94 8.21 21.38
C PRO A 27 -19.53 9.36 20.44
N GLN A 28 -18.67 10.27 20.87
CA GLN A 28 -18.23 11.43 20.08
C GLN A 28 -16.73 11.69 20.28
N SER A 29 -15.88 10.69 20.03
CA SER A 29 -14.55 11.01 19.54
C SER A 29 -14.72 11.39 18.08
N GLU A 30 -14.87 12.69 17.90
CA GLU A 30 -14.92 13.42 16.64
C GLU A 30 -13.99 12.76 15.63
N ALA A 31 -14.57 12.22 14.57
CA ALA A 31 -13.89 12.08 13.30
C ALA A 31 -13.53 13.49 12.83
N THR A 32 -12.51 14.10 13.44
CA THR A 32 -11.68 15.10 12.78
C THR A 32 -10.96 14.34 11.68
N GLY A 33 -11.69 14.12 10.59
CA GLY A 33 -11.12 13.79 9.31
C GLY A 33 -10.13 14.89 9.01
N GLY A 34 -8.87 14.65 9.39
CA GLY A 34 -7.74 15.50 9.05
C GLY A 34 -7.86 15.71 7.55
N ARG A 35 -8.19 16.95 7.18
CA ARG A 35 -8.38 17.39 5.81
C ARG A 35 -7.16 16.91 5.04
N ALA A 36 -7.30 15.84 4.26
CA ALA A 36 -6.28 15.38 3.31
C ALA A 36 -6.17 16.36 2.11
N GLU A 37 -6.44 17.64 2.34
CA GLU A 37 -6.89 18.64 1.36
C GLU A 37 -5.83 19.69 1.02
N ASP A 38 -4.62 19.63 1.59
CA ASP A 38 -3.56 20.61 1.28
C ASP A 38 -2.28 19.99 0.69
N SER A 39 -2.30 18.71 0.32
CA SER A 39 -1.23 18.20 -0.55
C SER A 39 -1.45 18.77 -1.96
N PRO A 40 -0.45 19.44 -2.56
CA PRO A 40 -0.58 20.01 -3.89
C PRO A 40 -1.03 18.91 -4.87
N PRO A 41 -1.86 19.24 -5.86
CA PRO A 41 -2.39 18.27 -6.79
C PRO A 41 -1.24 17.46 -7.43
N ARG A 42 -1.14 16.17 -7.12
CA ARG A 42 -0.08 15.32 -7.66
C ARG A 42 -0.26 15.13 -9.16
N GLN A 43 0.81 15.32 -9.92
CA GLN A 43 0.87 15.05 -11.35
C GLN A 43 1.73 13.82 -11.62
N MET A 44 1.42 13.11 -12.71
CA MET A 44 2.28 12.10 -13.30
C MET A 44 2.23 12.25 -14.82
N PHE A 45 3.38 12.24 -15.48
CA PHE A 45 3.55 12.49 -16.91
C PHE A 45 2.87 13.80 -17.35
N GLY A 46 2.91 14.82 -16.50
CA GLY A 46 2.21 16.10 -16.70
C GLY A 46 0.68 16.04 -16.57
N VAL A 47 0.09 14.87 -16.29
CA VAL A 47 -1.35 14.70 -16.10
C VAL A 47 -1.74 14.93 -14.65
N GLN A 48 -2.73 15.79 -14.43
CA GLN A 48 -3.29 16.03 -13.11
C GLN A 48 -4.15 14.85 -12.65
N LEU A 49 -3.72 14.16 -11.58
CA LEU A 49 -4.45 13.00 -11.06
C LEU A 49 -5.67 13.39 -10.22
N ARG A 50 -6.79 12.69 -10.41
CA ARG A 50 -7.98 12.76 -9.55
C ARG A 50 -7.70 12.12 -8.18
N PRO A 51 -8.50 12.44 -7.14
CA PRO A 51 -8.25 11.96 -5.78
C PRO A 51 -8.05 10.44 -5.66
N GLN A 52 -8.83 9.64 -6.40
CA GLN A 52 -8.73 8.18 -6.37
C GLN A 52 -7.42 7.67 -6.97
N ALA A 53 -6.97 8.24 -8.09
CA ALA A 53 -5.69 7.90 -8.68
C ALA A 53 -4.53 8.30 -7.76
N ARG A 54 -4.59 9.48 -7.13
CA ARG A 54 -3.60 9.89 -6.12
C ARG A 54 -3.53 8.93 -4.94
N ALA A 55 -4.67 8.48 -4.43
CA ALA A 55 -4.74 7.51 -3.35
C ALA A 55 -4.08 6.17 -3.75
N LEU A 56 -4.28 5.71 -4.99
CA LEU A 56 -3.63 4.52 -5.52
C LEU A 56 -2.11 4.67 -5.57
N VAL A 57 -1.60 5.81 -6.04
CA VAL A 57 -0.14 6.04 -6.04
C VAL A 57 0.40 6.06 -4.61
N THR A 58 -0.25 6.77 -3.68
CA THR A 58 0.16 6.79 -2.27
C THR A 58 0.17 5.39 -1.64
N GLU A 59 -0.82 4.56 -1.96
CA GLU A 59 -0.87 3.16 -1.49
C GLU A 59 0.34 2.37 -2.00
N ILE A 60 0.66 2.47 -3.29
CA ILE A 60 1.81 1.81 -3.92
C ILE A 60 3.11 2.29 -3.29
N GLU A 61 3.33 3.60 -3.19
CA GLU A 61 4.57 4.14 -2.64
C GLU A 61 4.76 3.79 -1.17
N LYS A 62 3.67 3.75 -0.40
CA LYS A 62 3.70 3.27 0.98
C LYS A 62 4.08 1.78 1.05
N HIS A 63 3.58 0.96 0.13
CA HIS A 63 3.89 -0.47 0.09
C HIS A 63 5.38 -0.72 -0.22
N TYR A 64 5.90 -0.09 -1.27
CA TYR A 64 7.30 -0.29 -1.70
C TYR A 64 8.31 0.56 -0.91
N GLY A 65 7.84 1.53 -0.11
CA GLY A 65 8.71 2.47 0.60
C GLY A 65 9.48 3.43 -0.32
N LYS A 66 9.06 3.52 -1.59
CA LYS A 66 9.75 4.24 -2.67
C LYS A 66 8.74 4.95 -3.56
N ARG A 67 9.16 6.06 -4.17
CA ARG A 67 8.33 6.78 -5.14
C ARG A 67 8.20 5.99 -6.44
N VAL A 68 7.05 6.11 -7.09
CA VAL A 68 6.87 5.58 -8.46
C VAL A 68 7.72 6.42 -9.40
N ARG A 69 8.66 5.76 -10.11
CA ARG A 69 9.50 6.43 -11.11
C ARG A 69 8.74 6.54 -12.43
N GLU A 70 8.84 7.71 -13.04
CA GLU A 70 8.22 8.04 -14.32
C GLU A 70 9.31 8.12 -15.38
N GLU A 71 9.16 7.36 -16.46
CA GLU A 71 10.09 7.35 -17.58
C GLU A 71 9.31 7.48 -18.89
N THR A 72 9.78 8.34 -19.77
CA THR A 72 9.31 8.42 -21.16
C THR A 72 10.40 7.85 -22.05
N ARG A 73 10.02 6.99 -23.01
CA ARG A 73 10.97 6.44 -23.98
C ARG A 73 10.36 6.43 -25.38
N ASP A 74 11.18 6.71 -26.36
CA ASP A 74 10.80 6.56 -27.77
C ASP A 74 10.78 5.08 -28.13
N ASN A 75 9.89 4.70 -29.04
CA ASN A 75 9.81 3.36 -29.60
C ASN A 75 9.66 2.27 -28.53
N LEU A 76 8.77 2.47 -27.56
CA LEU A 76 8.29 1.33 -26.78
C LEU A 76 7.68 0.35 -27.77
N ASP A 77 8.09 -0.92 -27.72
CA ASP A 77 7.72 -1.95 -28.70
C ASP A 77 6.23 -1.88 -29.08
N TYR A 78 5.94 -1.22 -30.21
CA TYR A 78 4.64 -0.61 -30.55
C TYR A 78 3.52 -1.63 -30.80
N SER A 79 3.82 -2.92 -30.69
CA SER A 79 2.89 -3.96 -31.11
C SER A 79 1.73 -4.18 -30.13
N TYR A 80 1.78 -3.66 -28.89
CA TYR A 80 0.70 -3.96 -27.94
C TYR A 80 0.43 -2.98 -26.78
N TYR A 81 1.40 -2.17 -26.31
CA TYR A 81 1.20 -1.38 -25.08
C TYR A 81 1.71 0.07 -25.19
N ALA A 82 0.85 1.03 -24.81
CA ALA A 82 1.19 2.46 -24.74
C ALA A 82 2.05 2.83 -23.52
N ALA A 83 2.09 1.96 -22.52
CA ALA A 83 2.90 2.10 -21.32
C ALA A 83 3.21 0.71 -20.75
N LEU A 84 4.23 0.64 -19.88
CA LEU A 84 4.63 -0.57 -19.18
C LEU A 84 4.92 -0.26 -17.72
N SER A 85 4.56 -1.20 -16.86
CA SER A 85 4.84 -1.17 -15.43
C SER A 85 5.88 -2.22 -15.06
N SER A 86 6.80 -1.86 -14.16
CA SER A 86 7.81 -2.78 -13.64
C SER A 86 8.18 -2.47 -12.19
N ILE A 87 8.76 -3.46 -11.51
CA ILE A 87 9.50 -3.27 -10.27
C ILE A 87 10.98 -3.50 -10.60
N ASP A 88 11.81 -2.48 -10.38
CA ASP A 88 13.24 -2.59 -10.66
C ASP A 88 13.94 -3.50 -9.64
N ALA A 89 15.17 -3.89 -9.93
CA ALA A 89 15.98 -4.76 -9.05
C ALA A 89 16.19 -4.19 -7.64
N ASP A 90 16.12 -2.86 -7.49
CA ASP A 90 16.23 -2.20 -6.19
C ASP A 90 14.89 -2.05 -5.46
N GLY A 91 13.80 -2.61 -6.01
CA GLY A 91 12.45 -2.54 -5.46
C GLY A 91 11.70 -1.25 -5.82
N THR A 92 12.23 -0.38 -6.70
CA THR A 92 11.52 0.83 -7.12
C THR A 92 10.40 0.49 -8.11
N PRO A 93 9.14 0.86 -7.84
CA PRO A 93 8.09 0.75 -8.83
C PRO A 93 8.30 1.80 -9.94
N SER A 94 8.16 1.41 -11.20
CA SER A 94 8.38 2.28 -12.36
C SER A 94 7.28 2.13 -13.41
N ILE A 95 6.92 3.25 -14.03
CA ILE A 95 6.05 3.32 -15.21
C ILE A 95 6.88 3.91 -16.36
N ARG A 96 6.90 3.21 -17.48
CA ARG A 96 7.53 3.62 -18.73
C ARG A 96 6.45 3.89 -19.77
N MET A 97 6.34 5.11 -20.26
CA MET A 97 5.35 5.49 -21.27
C MET A 97 6.03 5.78 -22.61
N ASP A 98 5.37 5.42 -23.70
CA ASP A 98 5.83 5.77 -25.03
C ASP A 98 5.76 7.28 -25.26
N ALA A 99 6.80 7.86 -25.86
CA ALA A 99 6.89 9.31 -26.09
C ALA A 99 5.87 9.83 -27.12
N ASP A 100 5.44 9.00 -28.06
CA ASP A 100 4.52 9.36 -29.14
C ASP A 100 3.05 9.24 -28.71
N VAL A 101 2.78 8.64 -27.54
CA VAL A 101 1.43 8.48 -27.01
C VAL A 101 1.15 9.53 -25.94
N PRO A 102 0.13 10.39 -26.13
CA PRO A 102 -0.25 11.36 -25.10
C PRO A 102 -0.61 10.65 -23.78
N PRO A 103 -0.05 11.09 -22.64
CA PRO A 103 -0.38 10.51 -21.35
C PRO A 103 -1.84 10.79 -21.01
N THR A 104 -2.55 9.74 -20.57
CA THR A 104 -3.90 9.88 -20.01
C THR A 104 -3.92 9.31 -18.61
N GLU A 105 -4.79 9.86 -17.75
CA GLU A 105 -4.97 9.31 -16.41
C GLU A 105 -5.42 7.84 -16.46
N ALA A 106 -6.21 7.46 -17.47
CA ALA A 106 -6.66 6.07 -17.63
C ALA A 106 -5.47 5.12 -17.85
N THR A 107 -4.52 5.48 -18.72
CA THR A 107 -3.27 4.72 -18.92
C THR A 107 -2.44 4.68 -17.64
N ILE A 108 -2.28 5.81 -16.95
CA ILE A 108 -1.53 5.86 -15.69
C ILE A 108 -2.15 4.94 -14.64
N VAL A 109 -3.47 4.99 -14.47
CA VAL A 109 -4.20 4.14 -13.52
C VAL A 109 -4.11 2.66 -13.91
N HIS A 110 -4.13 2.34 -15.20
CA HIS A 110 -3.92 0.97 -15.69
C HIS A 110 -2.57 0.41 -15.25
N GLU A 111 -1.48 1.18 -15.46
CA GLU A 111 -0.14 0.74 -15.07
C GLU A 111 0.05 0.68 -13.55
N LEU A 112 -0.52 1.63 -12.80
CA LEU A 112 -0.53 1.58 -11.35
C LEU A 112 -1.26 0.33 -10.82
N TRP A 113 -2.32 -0.10 -11.50
CA TRP A 113 -3.02 -1.33 -11.15
C TRP A 113 -2.13 -2.57 -11.31
N HIS A 114 -1.36 -2.68 -12.39
CA HIS A 114 -0.36 -3.75 -12.55
C HIS A 114 0.66 -3.74 -11.42
N ILE A 115 1.21 -2.58 -11.06
CA ILE A 115 2.14 -2.45 -9.92
C ILE A 115 1.53 -2.93 -8.60
N LYS A 116 0.25 -2.63 -8.37
CA LYS A 116 -0.51 -3.11 -7.21
C LYS A 116 -0.83 -4.61 -7.27
N LEU A 117 -0.88 -5.20 -8.46
CA LEU A 117 -1.04 -6.64 -8.65
C LEU A 117 0.30 -7.36 -8.40
N TYR A 118 1.43 -6.80 -8.83
CA TYR A 118 2.76 -7.32 -8.54
C TYR A 118 3.02 -7.44 -7.03
N SER A 119 2.56 -6.47 -6.23
CA SER A 119 2.70 -6.55 -4.75
C SER A 119 1.90 -7.68 -4.11
N LYS A 120 0.97 -8.28 -4.86
CA LYS A 120 0.16 -9.42 -4.44
C LYS A 120 0.62 -10.75 -5.07
N GLY A 121 1.69 -10.73 -5.86
CA GLY A 121 2.26 -11.91 -6.52
C GLY A 121 1.55 -12.33 -7.81
N PHE A 122 0.87 -11.41 -8.49
CA PHE A 122 0.35 -11.60 -9.85
C PHE A 122 1.37 -11.18 -10.91
#